data_AF-A0A352S0D0-F1
#
_entry.id   AF-A0A352S0D0-F1
#
_cell.length_a   1.000
_cell.length_b   1.000
_cell.length_c   1.000
_cell.angle_alpha   90.00
_cell.angle_beta   90.00
_cell.angle_gamma   90.00
#
_symmetry.space_group_name_H-M   'P 1'
#
loop_
_entity.id
_entity.type
_entity.pdbx_description
1 polymer ?
#
loop_
_entity_poly.entity_id
_entity_poly.type
_entity_poly.pdbx_seq_one_letter_code
_entity_poly.pdbx_strand_id
1 'polypeptide(L)'
;GLANRLGKEMSPGWVANADGTPDMEGGSMVDFMANTTRAQLPVGSTRELGSHKGYSLGVMVDILCGQLSFAPGFNSLARTRRAHFVAAYSVDAFGDVDEFKENMDGMLKGLAATKPMPGHDRVYYAGLPEHETRIERRETGVPLHPEVIEWFRGICAEFEITFDLT
;
A
#
# COMPACT_ATOMS: atom_id res chain seq x y z
N GLY A 1 4.69 -11.20 -10.24
CA GLY A 1 4.25 -9.94 -9.60
C GLY A 1 4.74 -8.73 -10.38
N LEU A 2 4.47 -7.50 -9.92
CA LEU A 2 4.87 -6.25 -10.60
C LEU A 2 6.38 -6.17 -10.86
N ALA A 3 7.21 -6.51 -9.86
CA ALA A 3 8.67 -6.52 -10.00
C ALA A 3 9.12 -7.42 -11.18
N ASN A 4 8.58 -8.64 -11.27
CA ASN A 4 8.87 -9.56 -12.38
C ASN A 4 8.45 -9.00 -13.74
N ARG A 5 7.28 -8.35 -13.85
CA ARG A 5 6.83 -7.71 -15.10
C ARG A 5 7.77 -6.59 -15.54
N LEU A 6 8.34 -5.86 -14.58
CA LEU A 6 9.26 -4.77 -14.83
C LEU A 6 10.73 -5.22 -14.92
N GLY A 7 11.02 -6.52 -14.79
CA GLY A 7 12.39 -7.04 -14.71
C GLY A 7 13.20 -6.44 -13.55
N LYS A 8 12.53 -6.03 -12.46
CA LYS A 8 13.16 -5.43 -11.29
C LYS A 8 13.32 -6.45 -10.17
N GLU A 9 14.43 -6.33 -9.46
CA GLU A 9 14.74 -7.11 -8.27
C GLU A 9 13.97 -6.60 -7.05
N MET A 10 13.84 -7.45 -6.03
CA MET A 10 13.26 -7.07 -4.75
C MET A 10 14.24 -6.22 -3.94
N SER A 11 13.73 -5.19 -3.26
CA SER A 11 14.55 -4.39 -2.36
C SER A 11 14.87 -5.14 -1.06
N PRO A 12 16.03 -4.86 -0.45
CA PRO A 12 16.38 -5.34 0.88
C PRO A 12 15.27 -5.18 1.91
N GLY A 13 15.09 -6.20 2.75
CA GLY A 13 14.17 -6.21 3.88
C GLY A 13 12.69 -6.32 3.52
N TRP A 14 12.34 -6.51 2.24
CA TRP A 14 10.94 -6.71 1.84
C TRP A 14 10.49 -8.15 2.05
N VAL A 15 11.41 -9.10 1.91
CA VAL A 15 11.11 -10.52 1.96
C VAL A 15 12.03 -11.31 2.86
N ALA A 16 11.56 -12.47 3.31
CA ALA A 16 12.33 -13.44 4.08
C ALA A 16 12.91 -14.53 3.17
N ASN A 17 14.07 -15.04 3.55
CA ASN A 17 14.65 -16.28 3.05
C ASN A 17 13.80 -17.49 3.46
N ALA A 18 14.10 -18.66 2.89
CA ALA A 18 13.38 -19.90 3.17
C ALA A 18 13.45 -20.34 4.65
N ASP A 19 14.50 -19.95 5.38
CA ASP A 19 14.68 -20.21 6.80
C ASP A 19 13.97 -19.16 7.71
N GLY A 20 13.31 -18.16 7.11
CA GLY A 20 12.63 -17.08 7.80
C GLY A 20 13.52 -15.90 8.18
N THR A 21 14.82 -15.93 7.87
CA THR A 21 15.71 -14.78 8.06
C THR A 21 15.39 -13.67 7.07
N PRO A 22 15.50 -12.39 7.43
CA PRO A 22 15.31 -11.30 6.48
C PRO A 22 16.33 -11.32 5.33
N ASP A 23 15.85 -11.23 4.08
CA ASP A 23 16.72 -10.98 2.93
C ASP A 23 17.09 -9.50 2.90
N MET A 24 18.29 -9.18 3.39
CA MET A 24 18.83 -7.81 3.43
C MET A 24 19.74 -7.48 2.24
N GLU A 25 20.00 -8.45 1.36
CA GLU A 25 20.78 -8.22 0.13
C GLU A 25 19.84 -7.81 -1.01
N GLY A 26 18.58 -8.28 -0.98
CA GLY A 26 17.63 -8.09 -2.06
C GLY A 26 18.00 -8.96 -3.26
N GLY A 27 17.67 -8.51 -4.47
CA GLY A 27 18.13 -9.19 -5.69
C GLY A 27 17.31 -10.41 -6.10
N SER A 28 16.72 -11.12 -5.14
CA SER A 28 15.93 -12.32 -5.40
C SER A 28 14.62 -12.00 -6.12
N MET A 29 14.40 -12.56 -7.31
CA MET A 29 13.06 -12.60 -7.90
C MET A 29 12.20 -13.58 -7.10
N VAL A 30 11.22 -13.06 -6.37
CA VAL A 30 10.29 -13.90 -5.61
C VAL A 30 9.08 -14.21 -6.48
N ASP A 31 8.88 -15.50 -6.75
CA ASP A 31 7.59 -15.97 -7.27
C ASP A 31 6.58 -16.06 -6.12
N PHE A 32 5.76 -15.03 -6.00
CA PHE A 32 4.59 -15.06 -5.12
C PHE A 32 3.55 -16.01 -5.72
N MET A 33 3.79 -17.31 -5.63
CA MET A 33 2.76 -18.32 -5.83
C MET A 33 1.57 -18.02 -4.89
N ALA A 34 0.34 -18.13 -5.41
CA ALA A 34 -0.83 -18.02 -4.55
C ALA A 34 -0.72 -19.03 -3.39
N ASN A 35 -0.83 -18.58 -2.13
CA ASN A 35 -0.54 -19.30 -0.88
C ASN A 35 0.93 -19.36 -0.40
N THR A 36 1.89 -18.68 -1.02
CA THR A 36 3.25 -18.51 -0.45
C THR A 36 3.42 -17.23 0.35
N THR A 37 2.36 -16.75 1.02
CA THR A 37 2.34 -15.59 1.93
C THR A 37 3.41 -15.61 3.04
N ARG A 38 4.27 -16.63 3.07
CA ARG A 38 5.37 -16.84 4.02
C ARG A 38 6.63 -16.03 3.74
N ALA A 39 6.63 -15.11 2.77
CA ALA A 39 7.86 -14.39 2.42
C ALA A 39 7.81 -12.87 2.67
N GLN A 40 6.70 -12.22 2.98
CA GLN A 40 6.74 -10.77 3.27
C GLN A 40 7.12 -10.54 4.74
N LEU A 41 8.09 -9.66 4.96
CA LEU A 41 8.45 -9.24 6.30
C LEU A 41 7.50 -8.14 6.79
N PRO A 42 7.23 -8.07 8.11
CA PRO A 42 6.57 -6.91 8.70
C PRO A 42 7.37 -5.63 8.44
N VAL A 43 6.68 -4.49 8.44
CA VAL A 43 7.35 -3.17 8.36
C VAL A 43 8.40 -3.07 9.45
N GLY A 44 9.62 -2.71 9.05
CA GLY A 44 10.79 -2.69 9.92
C GLY A 44 11.63 -3.96 9.87
N SER A 45 11.27 -5.00 9.13
CA SER A 45 12.10 -6.15 8.69
C SER A 45 12.81 -6.96 9.79
N THR A 46 13.74 -6.34 10.53
CA THR A 46 14.46 -6.89 11.69
C THR A 46 13.92 -6.35 13.01
N ARG A 47 14.33 -6.93 14.15
CA ARG A 47 13.90 -6.45 15.47
C ARG A 47 14.37 -5.02 15.73
N GLU A 48 15.61 -4.72 15.36
CA GLU A 48 16.33 -3.47 15.57
C GLU A 48 15.71 -2.32 14.78
N LEU A 49 15.23 -2.62 13.56
CA LEU A 49 14.53 -1.68 12.68
C LEU A 49 13.02 -1.62 12.97
N GLY A 50 12.53 -2.38 13.95
CA GLY A 50 11.17 -2.24 14.49
C GLY A 50 10.13 -3.22 13.93
N SER A 51 10.52 -4.35 13.36
CA SER A 51 9.62 -5.39 12.82
C SER A 51 8.49 -5.80 13.76
N HIS A 52 8.78 -5.94 15.06
CA HIS A 52 7.77 -6.24 16.07
C HIS A 52 6.67 -5.18 16.20
N LYS A 53 6.96 -3.91 15.90
CA LYS A 53 5.98 -2.82 15.86
C LYS A 53 5.12 -2.92 14.61
N GLY A 54 5.74 -3.13 13.44
CA GLY A 54 5.02 -3.36 12.19
C GLY A 54 4.10 -4.58 12.25
N TYR A 55 4.58 -5.68 12.85
CA TYR A 55 3.79 -6.88 13.08
C TYR A 55 2.57 -6.59 13.98
N SER A 56 2.79 -5.86 15.08
CA SER A 56 1.71 -5.50 16.00
C SER A 56 0.66 -4.58 15.36
N LEU A 57 1.06 -3.67 14.47
CA LEU A 57 0.11 -2.89 13.66
C LEU A 57 -0.72 -3.79 12.73
N GLY A 58 -0.10 -4.80 12.10
CA GLY A 58 -0.83 -5.82 11.33
C GLY A 58 -1.82 -6.62 12.18
N VAL A 59 -1.46 -6.99 13.41
CA VAL A 59 -2.35 -7.67 14.36
C VAL A 59 -3.53 -6.78 14.76
N MET A 60 -3.30 -5.48 14.97
CA MET A 60 -4.40 -4.53 15.23
C MET A 60 -5.42 -4.53 14.09
N VAL A 61 -4.95 -4.50 12.83
CA VAL A 61 -5.83 -4.61 11.65
C VAL A 61 -6.62 -5.92 11.67
N ASP A 62 -5.98 -7.05 12.01
CA ASP A 62 -6.67 -8.35 12.05
C ASP A 62 -7.73 -8.43 13.16
N ILE A 63 -7.47 -7.84 14.32
CA ILE A 63 -8.43 -7.75 15.42
C ILE A 63 -9.64 -6.91 14.97
N LEU A 64 -9.40 -5.71 14.46
CA LEU A 64 -10.46 -4.77 14.10
C LEU A 64 -11.28 -5.26 12.90
N CYS A 65 -10.62 -5.71 11.84
CA CYS A 65 -11.31 -6.16 10.64
C CYS A 65 -11.84 -7.58 10.82
N GLY A 66 -11.05 -8.51 11.35
CA GLY A 66 -11.34 -9.92 11.34
C GLY A 66 -12.02 -10.43 12.60
N GLN A 67 -11.42 -10.22 13.78
CA GLN A 67 -11.97 -10.76 15.02
C GLN A 67 -13.27 -10.07 15.44
N LEU A 68 -13.34 -8.73 15.36
CA LEU A 68 -14.56 -7.98 15.68
C LEU A 68 -15.72 -8.28 14.73
N SER A 69 -15.44 -8.68 13.48
CA SER A 69 -16.46 -9.11 12.52
C SER A 69 -16.77 -10.61 12.57
N PHE A 70 -16.11 -11.35 13.47
CA PHE A 70 -16.17 -12.81 13.56
C PHE A 70 -15.81 -13.54 12.25
N ALA A 71 -14.92 -12.96 11.44
CA ALA A 71 -14.51 -13.54 10.16
C ALA A 71 -13.58 -14.76 10.35
N PRO A 72 -14.02 -15.97 9.98
CA PRO A 72 -13.26 -17.20 10.21
C PRO A 72 -12.07 -17.30 9.25
N GLY A 73 -11.11 -18.18 9.59
CA GLY A 73 -10.04 -18.57 8.67
C GLY A 73 -8.72 -17.82 8.83
N PHE A 74 -8.47 -17.14 9.96
CA PHE A 74 -7.15 -16.57 10.27
C PHE A 74 -6.09 -17.68 10.39
N ASN A 75 -6.34 -18.69 11.24
CA ASN A 75 -5.40 -19.79 11.46
C ASN A 75 -5.11 -20.62 10.20
N SER A 76 -6.09 -20.74 9.30
CA SER A 76 -5.96 -21.46 8.03
C SER A 76 -5.49 -20.57 6.88
N LEU A 77 -5.28 -19.27 7.12
CA LEU A 77 -4.95 -18.27 6.09
C LEU A 77 -5.91 -18.36 4.89
N ALA A 78 -7.20 -18.49 5.16
CA ALA A 78 -8.22 -18.71 4.14
C ALA A 78 -8.25 -17.56 3.13
N ARG A 79 -8.08 -17.85 1.84
CA ARG A 79 -8.10 -16.85 0.75
C ARG A 79 -9.44 -16.09 0.63
N THR A 80 -10.51 -16.69 1.13
CA THR A 80 -11.85 -16.09 1.13
C THR A 80 -12.09 -15.19 2.34
N ARG A 81 -11.19 -15.19 3.33
CA ARG A 81 -11.30 -14.33 4.51
C ARG A 81 -11.14 -12.88 4.11
N ARG A 82 -12.26 -12.18 4.04
CA ARG A 82 -12.34 -10.75 3.77
C ARG A 82 -13.25 -10.15 4.82
N ALA A 83 -12.73 -9.17 5.53
CA ALA A 83 -13.48 -8.44 6.53
C ALA A 83 -12.92 -7.03 6.63
N HIS A 84 -13.79 -6.09 6.99
CA HIS A 84 -13.49 -4.67 6.96
C HIS A 84 -13.94 -4.02 8.26
N PHE A 85 -13.15 -3.07 8.73
CA PHE A 85 -13.51 -2.16 9.81
C PHE A 85 -13.47 -0.74 9.28
N VAL A 86 -14.52 0.03 9.58
CA VAL A 86 -14.62 1.44 9.20
C VAL A 86 -15.01 2.23 10.43
N ALA A 87 -14.27 3.29 10.71
CA ALA A 87 -14.56 4.25 11.77
C ALA A 87 -14.63 5.66 11.19
N ALA A 88 -15.60 6.44 11.66
CA ALA A 88 -15.73 7.86 11.35
C ALA A 88 -15.85 8.62 12.67
N TYR A 89 -15.06 9.67 12.82
CA TYR A 89 -15.06 10.54 13.99
C TYR A 89 -15.54 11.92 13.58
N SER A 90 -16.51 12.46 14.31
CA SER A 90 -17.01 13.82 14.08
C SER A 90 -16.07 14.83 14.70
N VAL A 91 -15.43 15.69 13.90
CA VAL A 91 -14.44 16.67 14.40
C VAL A 91 -15.11 17.73 15.28
N ASP A 92 -16.31 18.16 14.91
CA ASP A 92 -17.14 19.13 15.65
C ASP A 92 -17.55 18.63 17.05
N ALA A 93 -17.47 17.33 17.31
CA ALA A 93 -17.66 16.77 18.65
C ALA A 93 -16.46 17.04 19.59
N PHE A 94 -15.32 17.48 19.07
CA PHE A 94 -14.10 17.75 19.85
C PHE A 94 -13.73 19.23 19.90
N GLY A 95 -14.15 20.04 18.94
CA GLY A 95 -13.81 21.47 18.87
C GLY A 95 -14.31 22.14 17.59
N ASP A 96 -13.89 23.38 17.38
CA ASP A 96 -14.22 24.11 16.16
C ASP A 96 -13.56 23.47 14.92
N VAL A 97 -14.35 23.30 13.86
CA VAL A 97 -13.91 22.58 12.65
C VAL A 97 -12.92 23.41 11.83
N ASP A 98 -13.08 24.72 11.80
CA ASP A 98 -12.22 25.60 11.01
C ASP A 98 -10.86 25.77 11.72
N GLU A 99 -10.86 25.88 13.05
CA GLU A 99 -9.63 25.84 13.86
C GLU A 99 -8.90 24.49 13.68
N PHE A 100 -9.61 23.37 13.69
CA PHE A 100 -9.00 22.06 13.43
C PHE A 100 -8.32 22.01 12.05
N LYS A 101 -8.98 22.52 11.01
CA LYS A 101 -8.42 22.56 9.65
C LYS A 101 -7.21 23.48 9.55
N GLU A 102 -7.25 24.66 10.17
CA GLU A 102 -6.10 25.58 10.18
C GLU A 102 -4.89 24.95 10.87
N ASN A 103 -5.10 24.27 11.99
CA ASN A 103 -4.04 23.52 12.68
C ASN A 103 -3.50 22.37 11.82
N MET A 104 -4.37 21.63 11.13
CA MET A 104 -3.96 20.59 10.21
C MET A 104 -3.15 21.15 9.03
N ASP A 105 -3.56 22.27 8.46
CA ASP A 105 -2.80 22.96 7.41
C ASP A 105 -1.40 23.34 7.91
N GLY A 106 -1.30 23.90 9.12
CA GLY A 106 -0.03 24.22 9.77
C GLY A 106 0.88 22.99 9.93
N MET A 107 0.32 21.89 10.43
CA MET A 107 1.04 20.62 10.58
C MET A 107 1.55 20.08 9.24
N LEU A 108 0.68 19.99 8.22
CA LEU A 108 1.04 19.43 6.92
C LEU A 108 2.08 20.30 6.19
N LYS A 109 1.96 21.63 6.27
CA LYS A 109 2.99 22.57 5.78
C LYS A 109 4.32 22.35 6.49
N GLY A 110 4.31 22.18 7.81
CA GLY A 110 5.51 21.90 8.60
C GLY A 110 6.20 20.59 8.21
N LEU A 111 5.44 19.51 8.01
CA LEU A 111 5.97 18.23 7.56
C LEU A 111 6.63 18.34 6.18
N ALA A 112 5.93 18.96 5.22
CA ALA A 112 6.44 19.14 3.86
C ALA A 112 7.68 20.06 3.79
N ALA A 113 7.79 21.03 4.70
CA ALA A 113 8.93 21.95 4.79
C ALA A 113 10.16 21.35 5.51
N THR A 114 10.08 20.12 6.01
CA THR A 114 11.22 19.46 6.68
C THR A 114 12.40 19.34 5.70
N LYS A 115 13.62 19.61 6.20
CA LYS A 115 14.84 19.53 5.39
C LYS A 115 14.97 18.13 4.75
N PRO A 116 15.03 18.02 3.42
CA PRO A 116 15.21 16.74 2.77
C PRO A 116 16.64 16.21 2.97
N MET A 117 16.79 14.89 2.84
CA MET A 117 18.09 14.25 2.80
C MET A 117 18.86 14.67 1.53
N PRO A 118 20.20 14.77 1.54
CA PRO A 118 20.96 15.06 0.32
C PRO A 118 20.58 14.15 -0.86
N GLY A 119 20.42 14.73 -2.04
CA GLY A 119 19.99 14.02 -3.25
C GLY A 119 18.47 13.90 -3.42
N HIS A 120 17.68 14.45 -2.49
CA HIS A 120 16.23 14.51 -2.60
C HIS A 120 15.73 15.96 -2.54
N ASP A 121 14.69 16.27 -3.34
CA ASP A 121 14.18 17.64 -3.47
C ASP A 121 13.24 18.06 -2.35
N ARG A 122 12.43 17.13 -1.80
CA ARG A 122 11.42 17.44 -0.77
C ARG A 122 10.97 16.21 0.03
N VAL A 123 10.31 16.47 1.16
CA VAL A 123 9.68 15.48 2.04
C VAL A 123 8.19 15.35 1.70
N TYR A 124 7.67 14.12 1.77
CA TYR A 124 6.26 13.80 1.54
C TYR A 124 5.60 13.31 2.82
N TYR A 125 4.33 13.68 3.00
CA TYR A 125 3.42 13.03 3.95
C TYR A 125 2.39 12.17 3.20
N ALA A 126 1.76 11.24 3.91
CA ALA A 126 0.79 10.32 3.32
C ALA A 126 -0.39 11.09 2.69
N GLY A 127 -0.69 10.82 1.42
CA GLY A 127 -1.77 11.47 0.68
C GLY A 127 -1.32 12.61 -0.24
N LEU A 128 -0.17 13.23 0.02
CA LEU A 128 0.37 14.28 -0.87
C LEU A 128 0.72 13.75 -2.27
N PRO A 129 1.55 12.71 -2.44
CA PRO A 129 1.89 12.22 -3.79
C PRO A 129 0.67 11.69 -4.53
N GLU A 130 -0.31 11.08 -3.83
CA GLU A 130 -1.57 10.64 -4.43
C GLU A 130 -2.44 11.82 -4.89
N HIS A 131 -2.50 12.91 -4.12
CA HIS A 131 -3.22 14.13 -4.50
C HIS A 131 -2.65 14.74 -5.78
N GLU A 132 -1.32 14.88 -5.85
CA GLU A 132 -0.63 15.43 -7.01
C GLU A 132 -0.80 14.52 -8.25
N THR A 133 -0.60 13.21 -8.07
CA THR A 133 -0.84 12.22 -9.13
C THR A 133 -2.28 12.26 -9.64
N ARG A 134 -3.25 12.52 -8.75
CA ARG A 134 -4.66 12.65 -9.13
C ARG A 134 -4.91 13.90 -9.97
N ILE A 135 -4.28 15.03 -9.64
CA ILE A 135 -4.39 16.26 -10.44
C ILE A 135 -3.79 16.00 -11.82
N GLU A 136 -2.55 15.53 -11.87
CA GLU A 136 -1.84 15.22 -13.13
C GLU A 136 -2.68 14.29 -14.01
N ARG A 137 -3.07 13.11 -13.51
CA ARG A 137 -3.79 12.11 -14.31
C ARG A 137 -5.21 12.48 -14.68
N ARG A 138 -5.81 13.49 -14.02
CA ARG A 138 -7.08 14.08 -14.47
C ARG A 138 -6.91 14.92 -15.73
N GLU A 139 -5.72 15.50 -15.91
CA GLU A 139 -5.39 16.33 -17.06
C GLU A 139 -4.76 15.52 -18.19
N THR A 140 -3.87 14.58 -17.86
CA THR A 140 -3.05 13.84 -18.83
C THR A 140 -3.50 12.39 -19.06
N GLY A 141 -4.53 11.93 -18.32
CA GLY A 141 -5.00 10.55 -18.36
C GLY A 141 -4.19 9.60 -17.46
N VAL A 142 -4.68 8.37 -17.27
CA VAL A 142 -4.01 7.35 -16.46
C VAL A 142 -3.10 6.51 -17.37
N PRO A 143 -1.78 6.47 -17.13
CA PRO A 143 -0.89 5.62 -17.92
C PRO A 143 -1.16 4.14 -17.62
N LEU A 144 -1.45 3.37 -18.66
CA LEU A 144 -1.68 1.92 -18.57
C LEU A 144 -0.51 1.15 -19.19
N HIS A 145 -0.10 0.06 -18.53
CA HIS A 145 0.88 -0.86 -19.09
C HIS A 145 0.30 -1.57 -20.34
N PRO A 146 1.11 -1.86 -21.38
CA PRO A 146 0.62 -2.54 -22.59
C PRO A 146 -0.16 -3.84 -22.33
N GLU A 147 0.29 -4.67 -21.38
CA GLU A 147 -0.44 -5.88 -20.98
C GLU A 147 -1.87 -5.59 -20.46
N VAL A 148 -2.07 -4.46 -19.78
CA VAL A 148 -3.39 -4.07 -19.26
C VAL A 148 -4.30 -3.62 -20.40
N ILE A 149 -3.76 -2.88 -21.36
CA ILE A 149 -4.48 -2.48 -22.58
C ILE A 149 -4.92 -3.72 -23.36
N GLU A 150 -4.02 -4.70 -23.53
CA GLU A 150 -4.34 -5.94 -24.24
C GLU A 150 -5.42 -6.76 -23.51
N TRP A 151 -5.33 -6.84 -22.19
CA TRP A 151 -6.38 -7.48 -21.40
C TRP A 151 -7.74 -6.78 -21.57
N PHE A 152 -7.76 -5.44 -21.56
CA PHE A 152 -8.99 -4.69 -21.81
C PHE A 152 -9.55 -4.93 -23.22
N ARG A 153 -8.69 -4.94 -24.25
CA ARG A 153 -9.11 -5.28 -25.62
C ARG A 153 -9.76 -6.67 -25.68
N GLY A 154 -9.15 -7.66 -25.03
CA GLY A 154 -9.66 -9.03 -24.98
C GLY A 154 -11.04 -9.12 -24.31
N ILE A 155 -11.18 -8.55 -23.11
CA ILE A 155 -12.44 -8.64 -22.35
C ILE A 155 -13.56 -7.81 -23.00
N CYS A 156 -13.24 -6.66 -23.61
CA CYS A 156 -14.19 -5.88 -24.38
C CYS A 156 -14.69 -6.65 -25.61
N ALA A 157 -13.80 -7.36 -26.32
CA ALA A 157 -14.20 -8.19 -27.45
C ALA A 157 -15.11 -9.36 -27.04
N GLU A 158 -14.81 -10.01 -25.91
CA GLU A 158 -15.63 -11.11 -25.37
C GLU A 158 -17.07 -10.68 -25.04
N PHE A 159 -17.23 -9.48 -24.47
CA PHE A 159 -18.53 -8.94 -24.08
C PHE A 159 -19.16 -8.03 -25.14
N GLU A 160 -18.59 -7.94 -26.34
CA GLU A 160 -19.06 -7.07 -27.43
C GLU A 160 -19.18 -5.59 -27.03
N ILE A 161 -18.29 -5.13 -26.14
CA ILE A 161 -18.19 -3.74 -25.70
C ILE A 161 -17.17 -3.02 -26.59
N THR A 162 -17.51 -1.84 -27.10
CA THR A 162 -16.56 -1.02 -27.86
C THR A 162 -15.38 -0.61 -26.98
N PHE A 163 -14.17 -1.01 -27.37
CA PHE A 163 -12.95 -0.59 -26.70
C PHE A 163 -12.49 0.77 -27.23
N ASP A 164 -12.34 1.75 -26.34
CA ASP A 164 -11.83 3.09 -26.64
C ASP A 164 -10.72 3.47 -25.65
N LEU A 165 -9.65 4.07 -26.16
CA LEU A 165 -8.46 4.47 -25.40
C LEU A 165 -8.08 5.94 -25.66
N THR A 166 -9.00 6.74 -26.21
CA THR A 166 -8.82 8.20 -26.36
C THR A 166 -8.71 8.91 -25.02
#